data_AF-A0A1E1W1T6-F1
#
_entry.id   AF-A0A1E1W1T6-F1
#
_cell.length_a   1.000
_cell.length_b   1.000
_cell.length_c   1.000
_cell.angle_alpha   90.00
_cell.angle_beta   90.00
_cell.angle_gamma   90.00
#
_symmetry.space_group_name_H-M   'P 1'
#
loop_
_entity.id
_entity.type
_entity.pdbx_description
1 polymer ?
#
loop_
_entity_poly.entity_id
_entity_poly.type
_entity_poly.pdbx_seq_one_letter_code
_entity_poly.pdbx_strand_id
1 'polypeptide(L)'
;RALPTSSNTTRLICYLNQVISDDSDVWDQDLDTIVVSVINASPQNMDIALDFVIEHFDIIQSRVQGISGTANILNAFARRLTSEEHDEKIDTFVERHGAIFTAAETAVVGAIKENIASSITWSREHLAIVDSWLRLNYGNAANALTASIVLILSIFVTLFNR
;
A
#
# COMPACT_ATOMS: atom_id res chain seq x y z
N ARG A 1 11.18 -17.13 6.82
CA ARG A 1 11.02 -15.78 7.39
C ARG A 1 12.40 -15.14 7.47
N ALA A 2 12.74 -14.20 6.58
CA ALA A 2 14.04 -13.53 6.59
C ALA A 2 13.98 -12.29 7.49
N LEU A 3 15.03 -12.07 8.28
CA LEU A 3 15.17 -10.87 9.12
C LEU A 3 15.37 -9.62 8.24
N PRO A 4 14.94 -8.43 8.67
CA PRO A 4 15.26 -7.19 7.98
C PRO A 4 16.77 -6.92 8.06
N THR A 5 17.50 -7.03 6.95
CA THR A 5 18.98 -7.04 6.91
C THR A 5 19.62 -5.67 6.64
N SER A 6 18.84 -4.59 6.51
CA SER A 6 19.37 -3.24 6.27
C SER A 6 19.08 -2.28 7.44
N SER A 7 20.04 -1.40 7.75
CA SER A 7 19.88 -0.33 8.75
C SER A 7 18.63 0.54 8.51
N ASN A 8 18.28 0.75 7.23
CA ASN A 8 17.08 1.50 6.84
C ASN A 8 15.80 0.75 7.22
N THR A 9 15.76 -0.58 7.04
CA THR A 9 14.60 -1.38 7.42
C THR A 9 14.44 -1.45 8.94
N THR A 10 15.55 -1.49 9.70
CA THR A 10 15.49 -1.41 11.17
C THR A 10 14.91 -0.08 11.64
N ARG A 11 15.31 1.05 11.02
CA ARG A 11 14.73 2.38 11.33
C ARG A 11 13.26 2.46 10.96
N LEU A 12 12.89 1.89 9.82
CA LEU A 12 11.49 1.83 9.36
C LEU A 12 10.59 1.13 10.39
N ILE A 13 11.02 -0.05 10.84
CA ILE A 13 10.29 -0.84 11.84
C ILE A 13 10.23 -0.09 13.18
N CYS A 14 11.29 0.64 13.56
CA CYS A 14 11.28 1.50 14.74
C CYS A 14 10.17 2.55 14.66
N TYR A 15 10.02 3.24 13.51
CA TYR A 15 8.95 4.20 13.32
C TYR A 15 7.56 3.57 13.32
N LEU A 16 7.37 2.43 12.64
CA LEU A 16 6.10 1.71 12.67
C LEU A 16 5.73 1.26 14.09
N ASN A 17 6.70 0.78 14.87
CA ASN A 17 6.45 0.37 16.25
C ASN A 17 5.99 1.52 17.16
N GLN A 18 6.31 2.78 16.85
CA GLN A 18 5.76 3.92 17.58
C GLN A 18 4.22 3.97 17.50
N VAL A 19 3.64 3.52 16.38
CA VAL A 19 2.19 3.53 16.15
C VAL A 19 1.44 2.60 17.11
N ILE A 20 2.10 1.55 17.60
CA ILE A 20 1.49 0.53 18.48
C ILE A 20 2.03 0.58 19.91
N SER A 21 3.00 1.46 20.21
CA SER A 21 3.69 1.54 21.50
C SER A 21 3.03 2.51 22.46
N ASP A 22 2.59 2.05 23.63
CA ASP A 22 1.96 2.91 24.66
C ASP A 22 2.88 4.04 25.13
N ASP A 23 4.19 3.80 25.12
CA ASP A 23 5.22 4.78 25.47
C ASP A 23 5.72 5.58 24.25
N SER A 24 4.89 5.80 23.23
CA SER A 24 5.30 6.56 22.06
C SER A 24 5.47 8.04 22.38
N ASP A 25 6.59 8.62 21.95
CA ASP A 25 6.82 10.07 22.00
C ASP A 25 6.01 10.84 20.93
N VAL A 26 5.31 10.13 20.03
CA VAL A 26 4.52 10.71 18.94
C VAL A 26 3.08 10.89 19.40
N TRP A 27 2.50 12.05 19.09
CA TRP A 27 1.11 12.34 19.42
C TRP A 27 0.14 11.47 18.61
N ASP A 28 -0.95 11.02 19.23
CA ASP A 28 -1.94 10.11 18.62
C ASP A 28 -2.47 10.59 17.25
N GLN A 29 -2.65 11.91 17.10
CA GLN A 29 -3.13 12.54 15.87
C GLN A 29 -2.13 12.50 14.69
N ASP A 30 -0.85 12.22 14.97
CA ASP A 30 0.23 12.17 13.97
C ASP A 30 0.62 10.72 13.61
N LEU A 31 0.04 9.73 14.29
CA LEU A 31 0.38 8.31 14.10
C LEU A 31 0.02 7.80 12.70
N ASP A 32 -1.10 8.25 12.11
CA ASP A 32 -1.48 7.89 10.75
C ASP A 32 -0.45 8.39 9.72
N THR A 33 0.10 9.59 9.95
CA THR A 33 1.07 10.24 9.07
C THR A 33 2.37 9.46 9.01
N ILE A 34 2.78 8.81 10.12
CA ILE A 34 3.94 7.89 10.10
C ILE A 34 3.69 6.75 9.13
N VAL A 35 2.57 6.04 9.26
CA VAL A 35 2.23 4.89 8.41
C VAL A 35 2.10 5.33 6.95
N VAL A 36 1.38 6.42 6.69
CA VAL A 36 1.21 6.97 5.34
C VAL A 36 2.55 7.38 4.71
N SER A 37 3.47 7.96 5.49
CA SER A 37 4.80 8.32 5.01
C SER A 37 5.60 7.09 4.60
N VAL A 38 5.52 6.01 5.39
CA VAL A 38 6.17 4.73 5.06
C VAL A 38 5.59 4.14 3.78
N ILE A 39 4.26 4.09 3.66
CA ILE A 39 3.55 3.62 2.47
C ILE A 39 4.03 4.38 1.22
N ASN A 40 4.21 5.69 1.33
CA ASN A 40 4.55 6.52 0.18
C ASN A 40 6.02 6.46 -0.23
N ALA A 41 6.92 6.05 0.66
CA ALA A 41 8.37 6.14 0.45
C ALA A 41 8.92 5.25 -0.68
N SER A 42 8.44 4.01 -0.81
CA SER A 42 8.84 3.08 -1.87
C SER A 42 7.86 1.90 -1.97
N PRO A 43 7.87 1.11 -3.08
CA PRO A 43 7.09 -0.13 -3.14
C PRO A 43 7.45 -1.11 -2.01
N GLN A 44 8.75 -1.33 -1.76
CA GLN A 44 9.20 -2.22 -0.69
C GLN A 44 8.74 -1.77 0.70
N ASN A 45 8.77 -0.47 0.99
CA ASN A 45 8.31 0.06 2.27
C ASN A 45 6.78 -0.03 2.41
N MET A 46 6.06 0.10 1.29
CA MET A 46 4.62 -0.08 1.24
C MET A 46 4.22 -1.52 1.58
N ASP A 47 4.93 -2.52 1.06
CA ASP A 47 4.70 -3.92 1.41
C ASP A 47 4.95 -4.19 2.90
N ILE A 48 6.03 -3.64 3.45
CA ILE A 48 6.34 -3.75 4.89
C ILE A 48 5.26 -3.09 5.75
N ALA A 49 4.76 -1.92 5.34
CA ALA A 49 3.66 -1.26 6.04
C ALA A 49 2.36 -2.03 5.91
N LEU A 50 2.06 -2.64 4.76
CA LEU A 50 0.87 -3.46 4.57
C LEU A 50 0.89 -4.65 5.53
N ASP A 51 2.01 -5.38 5.60
CA ASP A 51 2.18 -6.50 6.53
C ASP A 51 2.04 -6.05 8.00
N PHE A 52 2.63 -4.89 8.35
CA PHE A 52 2.52 -4.31 9.69
C PHE A 52 1.08 -3.94 10.05
N VAL A 53 0.35 -3.30 9.14
CA VAL A 53 -1.04 -2.90 9.34
C VAL A 53 -1.94 -4.14 9.48
N ILE A 54 -1.74 -5.18 8.66
CA ILE A 54 -2.48 -6.44 8.78
C ILE A 54 -2.20 -7.13 10.12
N GLU A 55 -0.98 -7.04 10.63
CA GLU A 55 -0.62 -7.65 11.91
C GLU A 55 -1.23 -6.93 13.12
N HIS A 56 -1.34 -5.59 13.06
CA HIS A 56 -1.64 -4.78 14.24
C HIS A 56 -2.87 -3.85 14.09
N PHE A 57 -3.76 -4.13 13.14
CA PHE A 57 -4.85 -3.20 12.80
C PHE A 57 -5.75 -2.85 13.98
N ASP A 58 -6.05 -3.80 14.86
CA ASP A 58 -6.84 -3.60 16.07
C ASP A 58 -6.19 -2.55 17.00
N ILE A 59 -4.88 -2.65 17.22
CA ILE A 59 -4.12 -1.69 18.02
C ILE A 59 -4.09 -0.34 17.30
N ILE A 60 -3.79 -0.33 16.00
CA ILE A 60 -3.73 0.90 15.19
C ILE A 60 -5.08 1.62 15.22
N GLN A 61 -6.19 0.90 15.03
CA GLN A 61 -7.55 1.45 15.01
C GLN A 61 -7.91 2.08 16.35
N SER A 62 -7.49 1.48 17.48
CA SER A 62 -7.76 2.04 18.81
C SER A 62 -6.97 3.32 19.11
N ARG A 63 -5.77 3.46 18.51
CA ARG A 63 -4.82 4.54 18.82
C ARG A 63 -4.89 5.72 17.87
N VAL A 64 -5.15 5.45 16.60
CA VAL A 64 -5.24 6.51 15.59
C VAL A 64 -6.56 7.25 15.78
N GLN A 65 -6.49 8.39 16.46
CA GLN A 65 -7.64 9.26 16.73
C GLN A 65 -7.77 10.35 15.66
N GLY A 66 -9.01 10.74 15.32
CA GLY A 66 -9.28 11.88 14.43
C GLY A 66 -10.40 11.65 13.43
N ILE A 67 -10.75 12.70 12.66
CA ILE A 67 -11.89 12.72 11.71
C ILE A 67 -11.70 11.70 10.56
N SER A 68 -10.46 11.34 10.24
CA SER A 68 -10.10 10.47 9.10
C SER A 68 -9.27 9.24 9.48
N GLY A 69 -9.10 8.95 10.77
CA GLY A 69 -8.14 8.02 11.40
C GLY A 69 -7.53 6.93 10.50
N THR A 70 -7.99 5.69 10.63
CA THR A 70 -7.54 4.55 9.80
C THR A 70 -7.89 4.70 8.32
N ALA A 71 -8.90 5.51 7.98
CA ALA A 71 -9.29 5.74 6.60
C ALA A 71 -8.17 6.39 5.77
N ASN A 72 -7.33 7.26 6.36
CA ASN A 72 -6.16 7.82 5.67
C ASN A 72 -5.14 6.74 5.27
N ILE A 73 -4.88 5.82 6.19
CA ILE A 73 -3.98 4.68 5.97
C ILE A 73 -4.53 3.80 4.86
N LEU A 74 -5.80 3.40 4.95
CA LEU A 74 -6.44 2.54 3.97
C LEU A 74 -6.53 3.19 2.58
N ASN A 75 -6.84 4.49 2.50
CA ASN A 75 -6.82 5.23 1.24
C ASN A 75 -5.41 5.35 0.64
N ALA A 76 -4.35 5.36 1.46
CA ALA A 76 -2.98 5.34 0.95
C ALA A 76 -2.66 4.02 0.26
N PHE A 77 -3.11 2.89 0.82
CA PHE A 77 -3.02 1.59 0.16
C PHE A 77 -3.87 1.53 -1.11
N ALA A 78 -5.11 2.02 -1.08
CA ALA A 78 -6.01 2.01 -2.23
C ALA A 78 -5.42 2.63 -3.50
N ARG A 79 -4.46 3.56 -3.38
CA ARG A 79 -3.80 4.21 -4.52
C ARG A 79 -2.58 3.46 -5.07
N ARG A 80 -2.11 2.41 -4.38
CA ARG A 80 -0.79 1.79 -4.64
C ARG A 80 -0.85 0.28 -4.83
N LEU A 81 -1.85 -0.39 -4.27
CA LEU A 81 -2.02 -1.83 -4.41
C LEU A 81 -2.57 -2.19 -5.80
N THR A 82 -1.85 -3.06 -6.51
CA THR A 82 -2.08 -3.30 -7.95
C THR A 82 -1.80 -4.73 -8.43
N SER A 83 -1.50 -5.68 -7.53
CA SER A 83 -1.02 -7.03 -7.89
C SER A 83 -1.84 -8.13 -7.23
N GLU A 84 -1.72 -9.36 -7.73
CA GLU A 84 -2.37 -10.54 -7.14
C GLU A 84 -1.92 -10.78 -5.69
N GLU A 85 -0.62 -10.59 -5.38
CA GLU A 85 -0.12 -10.67 -4.00
C GLU A 85 -0.79 -9.64 -3.07
N HIS A 86 -1.07 -8.44 -3.57
CA HIS A 86 -1.80 -7.45 -2.76
C HIS A 86 -3.25 -7.88 -2.52
N ASP A 87 -3.91 -8.54 -3.48
CA ASP A 87 -5.27 -9.05 -3.31
C ASP A 87 -5.32 -10.10 -2.19
N GLU A 88 -4.38 -11.05 -2.19
CA GLU A 88 -4.24 -12.08 -1.14
C GLU A 88 -4.00 -11.47 0.25
N LYS A 89 -3.18 -10.41 0.32
CA LYS A 89 -2.94 -9.68 1.58
C LYS A 89 -4.19 -8.95 2.06
N ILE A 90 -4.99 -8.37 1.16
CA ILE A 90 -6.25 -7.72 1.52
C ILE A 90 -7.32 -8.74 1.93
N ASP A 91 -7.33 -9.93 1.34
CA ASP A 91 -8.15 -11.05 1.83
C ASP A 91 -7.76 -11.45 3.24
N THR A 92 -6.46 -11.60 3.51
CA THR A 92 -5.94 -11.85 4.86
C THR A 92 -6.34 -10.75 5.84
N PHE A 93 -6.31 -9.50 5.40
CA PHE A 93 -6.72 -8.35 6.20
C PHE A 93 -8.18 -8.43 6.62
N VAL A 94 -9.08 -8.73 5.67
CA VAL A 94 -10.51 -8.90 5.91
C VAL A 94 -10.79 -10.12 6.79
N GLU A 95 -10.11 -11.24 6.58
CA GLU A 95 -10.28 -12.44 7.40
C GLU A 95 -9.93 -12.17 8.87
N ARG A 96 -8.82 -11.47 9.11
CA ARG A 96 -8.32 -11.23 10.47
C ARG A 96 -9.10 -10.15 11.20
N HIS A 97 -9.44 -9.05 10.53
CA HIS A 97 -9.96 -7.83 11.17
C HIS A 97 -11.33 -7.39 10.68
N GLY A 98 -11.94 -8.09 9.72
CA GLY A 98 -13.22 -7.69 9.12
C GLY A 98 -14.37 -7.53 10.12
N ALA A 99 -14.31 -8.23 11.25
CA ALA A 99 -15.32 -8.13 12.32
C ALA A 99 -15.27 -6.80 13.10
N ILE A 100 -14.12 -6.09 13.09
CA ILE A 100 -13.93 -4.81 13.79
C ILE A 100 -13.98 -3.59 12.85
N PHE A 101 -14.17 -3.82 11.54
CA PHE A 101 -14.29 -2.73 10.59
C PHE A 101 -15.57 -1.92 10.84
N THR A 102 -15.41 -0.62 10.84
CA THR A 102 -16.49 0.34 10.66
C THR A 102 -17.06 0.25 9.24
N ALA A 103 -18.23 0.84 9.02
CA ALA A 103 -18.82 0.93 7.69
C ALA A 103 -17.91 1.70 6.71
N ALA A 104 -17.19 2.71 7.21
CA ALA A 104 -16.25 3.48 6.40
C ALA A 104 -15.02 2.64 5.98
N GLU A 105 -14.42 1.91 6.91
CA GLU A 105 -13.28 1.01 6.61
C GLU A 105 -13.71 -0.10 5.65
N THR A 106 -14.90 -0.69 5.85
CA THR A 106 -15.46 -1.69 4.94
C THR A 106 -15.61 -1.14 3.51
N ALA A 107 -16.10 0.09 3.36
CA ALA A 107 -16.23 0.73 2.04
C ALA A 107 -14.87 0.97 1.39
N VAL A 108 -13.87 1.45 2.15
CA VAL A 108 -12.53 1.68 1.60
C VAL A 108 -11.86 0.37 1.21
N VAL A 109 -11.99 -0.69 2.01
CA VAL A 109 -11.46 -2.02 1.68
C VAL A 109 -12.11 -2.59 0.41
N GLY A 110 -13.42 -2.38 0.23
CA GLY A 110 -14.10 -2.70 -1.04
C GLY A 110 -13.48 -1.96 -2.23
N ALA A 111 -13.22 -0.66 -2.09
CA ALA A 111 -12.58 0.14 -3.13
C ALA A 111 -11.12 -0.29 -3.41
N ILE A 112 -10.38 -0.74 -2.38
CA ILE A 112 -9.04 -1.32 -2.56
C ILE A 112 -9.11 -2.55 -3.48
N LYS A 113 -10.02 -3.49 -3.19
CA LYS A 113 -10.19 -4.70 -4.01
C LYS A 113 -10.57 -4.38 -5.45
N GLU A 114 -11.48 -3.43 -5.66
CA GLU A 114 -11.88 -3.00 -7.00
C GLU A 114 -10.70 -2.37 -7.77
N ASN A 115 -9.86 -1.58 -7.10
CA ASN A 115 -8.66 -1.01 -7.72
C ASN A 115 -7.66 -2.10 -8.11
N ILE A 116 -7.38 -3.05 -7.20
CA ILE A 116 -6.46 -4.16 -7.49
C ILE A 116 -6.96 -4.97 -8.70
N ALA A 117 -8.24 -5.34 -8.72
CA ALA A 117 -8.84 -6.08 -9.84
C ALA A 117 -8.73 -5.31 -11.17
N SER A 118 -8.99 -4.00 -11.14
CA SER A 118 -8.85 -3.13 -12.31
C SER A 118 -7.39 -3.06 -12.79
N SER A 119 -6.44 -2.92 -11.87
CA SER A 119 -5.01 -2.85 -12.16
C SER A 119 -4.46 -4.16 -12.74
N ILE A 120 -4.89 -5.31 -12.21
CA ILE A 120 -4.54 -6.64 -12.74
C ILE A 120 -5.09 -6.79 -14.17
N THR A 121 -6.35 -6.43 -14.39
CA THR A 121 -7.00 -6.53 -15.70
C THR A 121 -6.28 -5.65 -16.72
N TRP A 122 -6.04 -4.38 -16.38
CA TRP A 122 -5.31 -3.46 -17.24
C TRP A 122 -3.91 -3.97 -17.57
N SER A 123 -3.18 -4.46 -16.56
CA SER A 123 -1.82 -5.00 -16.75
C SER A 123 -1.84 -6.19 -17.69
N ARG A 124 -2.78 -7.13 -17.53
CA ARG A 124 -2.90 -8.30 -18.40
C ARG A 124 -3.15 -7.93 -19.86
N GLU A 125 -3.97 -6.90 -20.09
CA GLU A 125 -4.37 -6.49 -21.43
C GLU A 125 -3.33 -5.58 -22.12
N HIS A 126 -2.62 -4.75 -21.37
CA HIS A 126 -1.85 -3.64 -21.94
C HIS A 126 -0.34 -3.75 -21.72
N LEU A 127 0.15 -4.55 -20.77
CA LEU A 127 1.58 -4.57 -20.42
C LEU A 127 2.46 -5.01 -21.59
N ALA A 128 2.04 -6.01 -22.38
CA ALA A 128 2.78 -6.45 -23.56
C ALA A 128 2.88 -5.34 -24.63
N ILE A 129 1.82 -4.56 -24.81
CA ILE A 129 1.77 -3.43 -25.75
C ILE A 129 2.72 -2.33 -25.28
N VAL A 130 2.66 -1.98 -23.99
CA VAL A 130 3.52 -0.96 -23.39
C VAL A 130 5.00 -1.37 -23.44
N ASP A 131 5.33 -2.61 -23.08
CA ASP A 131 6.69 -3.15 -23.15
C ASP A 131 7.22 -3.11 -24.58
N SER A 132 6.41 -3.54 -25.56
CA SER A 132 6.79 -3.44 -26.98
C SER A 132 7.04 -2.00 -27.41
N TRP A 133 6.16 -1.06 -27.04
CA TRP A 133 6.33 0.36 -27.37
C TRP A 133 7.59 0.94 -26.73
N LEU A 134 7.87 0.62 -25.46
CA LEU A 134 9.09 1.09 -24.77
C LEU A 134 10.35 0.55 -25.44
N ARG A 135 10.38 -0.74 -25.81
CA ARG A 135 11.52 -1.34 -26.51
C ARG A 135 11.75 -0.71 -27.88
N LEU A 136 10.68 -0.44 -28.63
CA LEU A 136 10.76 0.17 -29.96
C LEU A 136 11.27 1.61 -29.91
N ASN A 137 10.85 2.39 -28.91
CA ASN A 137 11.17 3.82 -28.84
C ASN A 137 12.46 4.12 -28.05
N TYR A 138 12.86 3.25 -27.11
CA TYR A 138 13.96 3.51 -26.18
C TYR A 138 15.05 2.42 -26.16
N GLY A 139 14.90 1.32 -26.90
CA GLY A 139 15.96 0.31 -27.09
C GLY A 139 16.57 -0.21 -25.78
N ASN A 140 17.91 -0.24 -25.67
CA ASN A 140 18.64 -0.74 -24.49
C ASN A 140 18.47 0.11 -23.21
N ALA A 141 17.94 1.34 -23.30
CA ALA A 141 17.59 2.14 -22.12
C ALA A 141 16.28 1.66 -21.45
N ALA A 142 15.48 0.82 -22.14
CA ALA A 142 14.22 0.29 -21.62
C ALA A 142 14.40 -0.64 -20.41
N ASN A 143 15.50 -1.39 -20.32
CA ASN A 143 15.75 -2.31 -19.20
C ASN A 143 15.88 -1.60 -17.84
N ALA A 144 16.20 -0.30 -17.82
CA ALA A 144 16.24 0.52 -16.60
C ALA A 144 14.91 1.22 -16.29
N LEU A 145 13.96 1.23 -17.23
CA LEU A 145 12.73 2.04 -17.20
C LEU A 145 11.43 1.20 -17.07
N THR A 146 11.46 -0.08 -17.46
CA THR A 146 10.25 -0.91 -17.59
C THR A 146 9.49 -1.15 -16.29
N ALA A 147 10.16 -1.31 -15.14
CA ALA A 147 9.47 -1.55 -13.87
C ALA A 147 8.78 -0.29 -13.32
N SER A 148 9.44 0.87 -13.42
CA SER A 148 8.96 2.11 -12.83
C SER A 148 7.83 2.76 -13.64
N ILE A 149 7.83 2.62 -14.98
CA ILE A 149 6.82 3.24 -15.85
C ILE A 149 5.49 2.48 -15.82
N VAL A 150 5.49 1.15 -15.72
CA VAL A 150 4.26 0.36 -15.65
C VAL A 150 3.47 0.71 -14.39
N LEU A 151 4.15 0.85 -13.24
CA LEU A 151 3.53 1.33 -11.99
C LEU A 151 2.93 2.74 -12.13
N ILE A 152 3.61 3.66 -12.82
CA ILE A 152 3.12 5.03 -13.02
C ILE A 152 1.90 5.07 -13.95
N LEU A 153 1.87 4.25 -15.01
CA LEU A 153 0.74 4.20 -15.94
C LEU A 153 -0.51 3.57 -15.30
N SER A 154 -0.35 2.54 -14.46
CA SER A 154 -1.46 1.96 -13.69
C SER A 154 -2.07 2.98 -12.70
N ILE A 155 -1.23 3.81 -12.07
CA ILE A 155 -1.67 4.92 -11.21
C ILE A 155 -2.37 6.03 -12.02
N PHE A 156 -1.89 6.33 -13.24
CA PHE A 156 -2.54 7.33 -14.11
C PHE A 156 -3.92 6.88 -14.59
N VAL A 157 -4.08 5.63 -15.00
CA VAL A 157 -5.39 5.11 -15.46
C VAL A 157 -6.40 5.09 -14.31
N THR A 158 -5.99 4.71 -13.10
CA THR A 158 -6.89 4.75 -11.92
C THR A 158 -7.31 6.17 -11.51
N LEU A 159 -6.50 7.19 -11.78
CA LEU A 159 -6.85 8.58 -11.49
C LEU A 159 -7.72 9.25 -12.57
N PHE A 160 -7.61 8.82 -13.83
CA PHE A 160 -8.24 9.50 -14.97
C PHE A 160 -9.44 8.79 -15.59
N ASN A 161 -9.76 7.55 -15.17
CA ASN A 161 -10.95 6.81 -15.64
C ASN A 161 -12.18 6.96 -14.70
N ARG A 162 -12.31 8.12 -14.02
CA ARG A 162 -13.53 8.54 -13.31
C ARG A 162 -14.44 9.36 -14.21
#